data_AF-A0A955MR47-F1
#
_entry.id   AF-A0A955MR47-F1
#
_cell.length_a   1.000
_cell.length_b   1.000
_cell.length_c   1.000
_cell.angle_alpha   90.00
_cell.angle_beta   90.00
_cell.angle_gamma   90.00
#
_symmetry.space_group_name_H-M   'P 1'
#
loop_
_entity.id
_entity.type
_entity.pdbx_description
1 polymer ?
#
loop_
_entity_poly.entity_id
_entity_poly.type
_entity_poly.pdbx_seq_one_letter_code
_entity_poly.pdbx_strand_id
1 'polypeptide(L)'
;WLIQGDEGPQDCWGEFGLDLTHPEALGFVRETFERVFNEWGFDYVKIDFLIHATHPGKRFRSDVTSAAAFRKALATIREIAKDRFILTCGAPMGPSVGLSDGMRIGNDVSSRWSIAHGIEGWPIGNCCIKSAAIHTIWRHWMQQVWWQNDPDCLMVGRKGSPPERELFRTAFEGRYATEPPYGLSEEEAGFWTRLVWLTGGMTLFSHDLLCLDSDRMKMLESVFPLNEIPVAVLDWYVDPDLVLFKSVSDTRLIGLFNLGDQTLLPEIPSHKFGVESFCGKEKLSGEVLELSGDSFQFPYLPPHSGRVWIRSDNG
;
A
#
# COMPACT_ATOMS: atom_id res chain seq x y z
N TRP A 1 -11.28 -26.98 -15.27
CA TRP A 1 -11.15 -26.25 -13.99
C TRP A 1 -10.11 -25.14 -14.06
N LEU A 2 -8.93 -25.36 -14.64
CA LEU A 2 -7.89 -24.32 -14.79
C LEU A 2 -7.96 -23.61 -16.14
N ILE A 3 -7.48 -22.37 -16.20
CA ILE A 3 -7.28 -21.62 -17.45
C ILE A 3 -6.23 -22.35 -18.30
N GLN A 4 -6.53 -22.61 -19.57
CA GLN A 4 -5.64 -23.36 -20.46
C GLN A 4 -4.86 -22.42 -21.39
N GLY A 5 -3.56 -22.62 -21.51
CA GLY A 5 -2.74 -22.16 -22.62
C GLY A 5 -2.79 -23.13 -23.81
N ASP A 6 -1.78 -23.05 -24.68
CA ASP A 6 -1.66 -23.96 -25.83
C ASP A 6 -1.10 -25.33 -25.45
N GLU A 7 -0.25 -25.40 -24.42
CA GLU A 7 0.44 -26.62 -23.99
C GLU A 7 -0.15 -27.25 -22.72
N GLY A 8 -1.28 -26.74 -22.22
CA GLY A 8 -1.94 -27.20 -21.00
C GLY A 8 -2.34 -26.05 -20.06
N PRO A 9 -2.58 -26.31 -18.77
CA PRO A 9 -2.87 -25.27 -17.80
C PRO A 9 -1.79 -24.18 -17.78
N GLN A 10 -2.21 -22.92 -17.78
CA GLN A 10 -1.28 -21.79 -17.80
C GLN A 10 -0.60 -21.62 -16.44
N ASP A 11 0.71 -21.86 -16.40
CA ASP A 11 1.55 -21.56 -15.23
C ASP A 11 1.78 -20.05 -15.11
N CYS A 12 1.49 -19.52 -13.93
CA CYS A 12 1.66 -18.13 -13.55
C CYS A 12 2.61 -18.09 -12.35
N TRP A 13 3.91 -18.27 -12.61
CA TRP A 13 4.97 -18.29 -11.60
C TRP A 13 4.83 -19.42 -10.57
N GLY A 14 4.52 -20.63 -11.03
CA GLY A 14 4.35 -21.80 -10.18
C GLY A 14 2.93 -21.98 -9.62
N GLU A 15 2.01 -21.10 -9.98
CA GLU A 15 0.59 -21.20 -9.62
C GLU A 15 -0.32 -21.25 -10.86
N PHE A 16 -1.54 -21.75 -10.69
CA PHE A 16 -2.51 -21.86 -11.77
C PHE A 16 -3.78 -21.08 -11.47
N GLY A 17 -4.23 -20.30 -12.46
CA GLY A 17 -5.50 -19.58 -12.37
C GLY A 17 -6.71 -20.52 -12.54
N LEU A 18 -7.67 -20.45 -11.61
CA LEU A 18 -8.97 -21.08 -11.79
C LEU A 18 -9.72 -20.43 -12.95
N ASP A 19 -10.31 -21.25 -13.81
CA ASP A 19 -11.26 -20.80 -14.81
C ASP A 19 -12.64 -20.61 -14.17
N LEU A 20 -12.90 -19.40 -13.71
CA LEU A 20 -14.14 -19.01 -13.04
C LEU A 20 -15.38 -19.02 -13.95
N THR A 21 -15.23 -19.32 -15.25
CA THR A 21 -16.37 -19.61 -16.13
C THR A 21 -16.85 -21.06 -16.03
N HIS A 22 -16.02 -21.95 -15.47
CA HIS A 22 -16.32 -23.35 -15.26
C HIS A 22 -17.22 -23.53 -14.02
N PRO A 23 -18.43 -24.13 -14.15
CA PRO A 23 -19.38 -24.25 -13.04
C PRO A 23 -18.80 -24.96 -11.82
N GLU A 24 -18.07 -26.05 -12.01
CA GLU A 24 -17.47 -26.81 -10.90
C GLU A 24 -16.33 -26.05 -10.20
N ALA A 25 -15.54 -25.25 -10.93
CA ALA A 25 -14.49 -24.43 -10.30
C ALA A 25 -15.10 -23.32 -9.44
N LEU A 26 -16.21 -22.71 -9.91
CA LEU A 26 -16.97 -21.76 -9.11
C LEU A 26 -17.66 -22.44 -7.91
N GLY A 27 -18.11 -23.69 -8.08
CA GLY A 27 -18.64 -24.51 -6.99
C GLY A 27 -17.59 -24.78 -5.90
N PHE A 28 -16.36 -25.10 -6.28
CA PHE A 28 -15.23 -25.24 -5.37
C PHE A 28 -14.93 -23.95 -4.60
N VAL A 29 -14.94 -22.79 -5.28
CA VAL A 29 -14.78 -21.48 -4.61
C VAL A 29 -15.89 -21.26 -3.58
N ARG A 30 -17.16 -21.55 -3.94
CA ARG A 30 -18.29 -21.43 -3.01
C ARG A 30 -18.10 -22.30 -1.77
N GLU A 31 -17.83 -23.59 -1.94
CA GLU A 31 -17.64 -24.51 -0.81
C GLU A 31 -16.48 -24.07 0.10
N THR A 32 -15.37 -23.64 -0.51
CA THR A 32 -14.19 -23.17 0.23
C THR A 32 -14.53 -21.99 1.13
N PHE A 33 -15.22 -20.98 0.61
CA PHE A 33 -15.56 -19.80 1.40
C PHE A 33 -16.74 -20.04 2.35
N GLU A 34 -17.66 -20.96 2.05
CA GLU A 34 -18.66 -21.41 3.03
C GLU A 34 -17.98 -22.01 4.25
N ARG A 35 -16.95 -22.83 4.04
CA ARG A 35 -16.13 -23.38 5.12
C ARG A 35 -15.38 -22.31 5.89
N VAL A 36 -14.67 -21.41 5.20
CA VAL A 36 -13.92 -20.32 5.84
C VAL A 36 -14.81 -19.44 6.73
N PHE A 37 -15.98 -19.02 6.22
CA PHE A 37 -16.82 -18.06 6.94
C PHE A 37 -17.81 -18.70 7.91
N ASN A 38 -18.39 -19.87 7.59
CA ASN A 38 -19.48 -20.45 8.37
C ASN A 38 -19.04 -21.64 9.24
N GLU A 39 -18.04 -22.42 8.81
CA GLU A 39 -17.53 -23.54 9.61
C GLU A 39 -16.37 -23.11 10.52
N TRP A 40 -15.40 -22.37 9.98
CA TRP A 40 -14.23 -21.90 10.74
C TRP A 40 -14.49 -20.58 11.48
N GLY A 41 -15.45 -19.78 11.00
CA GLY A 41 -15.90 -18.56 11.68
C GLY A 41 -14.94 -17.38 11.56
N PHE A 42 -14.17 -17.26 10.48
CA PHE A 42 -13.29 -16.11 10.27
C PHE A 42 -14.08 -14.85 9.89
N ASP A 43 -13.93 -13.75 10.63
CA ASP A 43 -14.59 -12.47 10.33
C ASP A 43 -13.73 -11.48 9.52
N TYR A 44 -12.47 -11.84 9.27
CA TYR A 44 -11.55 -11.11 8.41
C TYR A 44 -10.78 -12.11 7.53
N VAL A 45 -10.85 -11.94 6.21
CA VAL A 45 -10.18 -12.82 5.25
C VAL A 45 -9.45 -12.00 4.20
N LYS A 46 -8.12 -12.16 4.15
CA LYS A 46 -7.29 -11.71 3.03
C LYS A 46 -7.28 -12.78 1.94
N ILE A 47 -7.59 -12.40 0.70
CA ILE A 47 -7.60 -13.30 -0.46
C ILE A 47 -6.56 -12.80 -1.46
N ASP A 48 -5.49 -13.57 -1.65
CA ASP A 48 -4.30 -13.16 -2.39
C ASP A 48 -4.26 -13.74 -3.82
N PHE A 49 -3.33 -13.20 -4.64
CA PHE A 49 -3.06 -13.60 -6.02
C PHE A 49 -4.30 -13.62 -6.93
N LEU A 50 -5.29 -12.77 -6.64
CA LEU A 50 -6.59 -12.78 -7.32
C LEU A 50 -6.50 -12.50 -8.83
N ILE A 51 -5.44 -11.84 -9.29
CA ILE A 51 -5.16 -11.60 -10.71
C ILE A 51 -4.92 -12.91 -11.48
N HIS A 52 -4.50 -14.00 -10.80
CA HIS A 52 -4.28 -15.30 -11.42
C HIS A 52 -5.53 -15.80 -12.17
N ALA A 53 -6.72 -15.57 -11.59
CA ALA A 53 -7.98 -15.93 -12.23
C ALA A 53 -8.33 -15.12 -13.50
N THR A 54 -7.63 -14.02 -13.76
CA THR A 54 -7.86 -13.13 -14.91
C THR A 54 -6.90 -13.30 -16.08
N HIS A 55 -5.92 -14.20 -15.96
CA HIS A 55 -4.92 -14.42 -17.01
C HIS A 55 -5.54 -14.79 -18.37
N PRO A 56 -4.87 -14.42 -19.46
CA PRO A 56 -5.34 -14.73 -20.81
C PRO A 56 -5.15 -16.22 -21.11
N GLY A 57 -6.22 -16.89 -21.53
CA GLY A 57 -6.18 -18.29 -21.93
C GLY A 57 -7.54 -18.80 -22.37
N LYS A 58 -7.58 -20.05 -22.83
CA LYS A 58 -8.80 -20.76 -23.19
C LYS A 58 -9.57 -21.12 -21.92
N ARG A 59 -10.87 -20.83 -21.94
CA ARG A 59 -11.81 -20.98 -20.83
C ARG A 59 -12.99 -21.84 -21.27
N PHE A 60 -13.69 -22.41 -20.30
CA PHE A 60 -14.89 -23.21 -20.48
C PHE A 60 -15.97 -22.43 -21.22
N ARG A 61 -16.11 -21.13 -20.93
CA ARG A 61 -16.94 -20.21 -21.72
C ARG A 61 -16.08 -19.16 -22.40
N SER A 62 -16.21 -19.08 -23.73
CA SER A 62 -15.57 -18.07 -24.57
C SER A 62 -16.40 -16.79 -24.73
N ASP A 63 -17.67 -16.79 -24.31
CA ASP A 63 -18.59 -15.66 -24.39
C ASP A 63 -18.59 -14.76 -23.14
N VAL A 64 -17.70 -15.04 -22.17
CA VAL A 64 -17.57 -14.28 -20.92
C VAL A 64 -16.15 -13.75 -20.80
N THR A 65 -16.00 -12.46 -20.51
CA THR A 65 -14.68 -11.86 -20.29
C THR A 65 -14.07 -12.32 -18.96
N SER A 66 -12.74 -12.33 -18.86
CA SER A 66 -12.05 -12.68 -17.60
C SER A 66 -12.46 -11.77 -16.44
N ALA A 67 -12.67 -10.48 -16.70
CA ALA A 67 -13.17 -9.52 -15.72
C ALA A 67 -14.59 -9.86 -15.21
N ALA A 68 -15.50 -10.25 -16.12
CA ALA A 68 -16.86 -10.65 -15.74
C ALA A 68 -16.88 -11.96 -14.94
N ALA A 69 -16.05 -12.95 -15.36
CA ALA A 69 -15.89 -14.20 -14.64
C ALA A 69 -15.32 -13.98 -13.22
N PHE A 70 -14.28 -13.14 -13.11
CA PHE A 70 -13.70 -12.74 -11.83
C PHE A 70 -14.72 -12.06 -10.92
N ARG A 71 -15.41 -11.03 -11.43
CA ARG A 71 -16.41 -10.29 -10.65
C ARG A 71 -17.53 -11.20 -10.14
N LYS A 72 -17.98 -12.16 -10.95
CA LYS A 72 -18.98 -13.15 -10.54
C LYS A 72 -18.50 -14.02 -9.39
N ALA A 73 -17.25 -14.49 -9.42
CA ALA A 73 -16.70 -15.29 -8.33
C ALA A 73 -16.49 -14.46 -7.06
N LEU A 74 -15.98 -13.23 -7.17
CA LEU A 74 -15.84 -12.34 -6.02
C LEU A 74 -17.20 -11.98 -5.42
N ALA A 75 -18.23 -11.78 -6.25
CA ALA A 75 -19.61 -11.58 -5.78
C ALA A 75 -20.15 -12.80 -5.03
N THR A 76 -19.85 -14.01 -5.52
CA THR A 76 -20.18 -15.26 -4.81
C THR A 76 -19.52 -15.31 -3.44
N ILE A 77 -18.24 -14.93 -3.34
CA ILE A 77 -17.52 -14.87 -2.06
C ILE A 77 -18.15 -13.82 -1.14
N ARG A 78 -18.47 -12.62 -1.68
CA ARG A 78 -19.09 -11.53 -0.92
C ARG A 78 -20.45 -11.93 -0.32
N GLU A 79 -21.29 -12.63 -1.09
CA GLU A 79 -22.58 -13.14 -0.62
C GLU A 79 -22.42 -14.09 0.59
N ILE A 80 -21.43 -14.98 0.54
CA ILE A 80 -21.15 -15.96 1.61
C ILE A 80 -20.60 -15.25 2.85
N ALA A 81 -19.69 -14.30 2.63
CA ALA A 81 -19.02 -13.57 3.68
C ALA A 81 -19.96 -12.65 4.45
N LYS A 82 -21.05 -12.18 3.84
CA LYS A 82 -22.04 -11.26 4.44
C LYS A 82 -21.38 -9.95 4.88
N ASP A 83 -21.45 -9.60 6.16
CA ASP A 83 -20.89 -8.40 6.80
C ASP A 83 -19.41 -8.54 7.22
N ARG A 84 -18.81 -9.72 7.02
CA ARG A 84 -17.42 -9.99 7.40
C ARG A 84 -16.44 -9.32 6.46
N PHE A 85 -15.26 -8.96 6.95
CA PHE A 85 -14.31 -8.17 6.19
C PHE A 85 -13.57 -9.00 5.13
N ILE A 86 -13.63 -8.57 3.88
CA ILE A 86 -12.82 -9.10 2.77
C ILE A 86 -11.75 -8.09 2.39
N LEU A 87 -10.48 -8.50 2.55
CA LEU A 87 -9.33 -7.83 1.95
C LEU A 87 -8.94 -8.55 0.66
N THR A 88 -9.11 -7.90 -0.49
CA THR A 88 -8.64 -8.44 -1.76
C THR A 88 -7.20 -8.01 -2.03
N CYS A 89 -6.34 -8.97 -2.37
CA CYS A 89 -4.93 -8.77 -2.67
C CYS A 89 -4.54 -9.31 -4.04
N GLY A 90 -3.68 -8.56 -4.73
CA GLY A 90 -3.34 -8.81 -6.12
C GLY A 90 -4.57 -8.87 -7.03
N ALA A 91 -5.62 -8.10 -6.76
CA ALA A 91 -6.89 -8.19 -7.48
C ALA A 91 -7.00 -7.13 -8.60
N PRO A 92 -7.71 -7.41 -9.71
CA PRO A 92 -8.09 -6.38 -10.66
C PRO A 92 -9.05 -5.38 -9.97
N MET A 93 -8.61 -4.14 -9.82
CA MET A 93 -9.30 -3.13 -9.01
C MET A 93 -10.74 -2.84 -9.48
N GLY A 94 -10.93 -2.53 -10.77
CA GLY A 94 -12.25 -2.17 -11.31
C GLY A 94 -13.32 -3.25 -11.06
N PRO A 95 -13.09 -4.52 -11.44
CA PRO A 95 -14.00 -5.62 -11.15
C PRO A 95 -14.28 -5.87 -9.66
N SER A 96 -13.46 -5.35 -8.75
CA SER A 96 -13.59 -5.54 -7.30
C SER A 96 -14.43 -4.45 -6.61
N VAL A 97 -14.72 -3.33 -7.27
CA VAL A 97 -15.48 -2.22 -6.69
C VAL A 97 -16.86 -2.69 -6.21
N GLY A 98 -17.17 -2.37 -4.95
CA GLY A 98 -18.42 -2.73 -4.27
C GLY A 98 -18.49 -4.19 -3.79
N LEU A 99 -17.40 -4.97 -3.90
CA LEU A 99 -17.33 -6.36 -3.44
C LEU A 99 -16.22 -6.62 -2.41
N SER A 100 -15.30 -5.67 -2.23
CA SER A 100 -14.22 -5.74 -1.24
C SER A 100 -14.41 -4.67 -0.17
N ASP A 101 -14.12 -4.99 1.08
CA ASP A 101 -14.07 -4.01 2.17
C ASP A 101 -12.71 -3.33 2.22
N GLY A 102 -11.65 -4.09 1.96
CA GLY A 102 -10.27 -3.60 1.81
C GLY A 102 -9.64 -4.05 0.49
N MET A 103 -8.70 -3.26 -0.03
CA MET A 103 -7.98 -3.57 -1.27
C MET A 103 -6.51 -3.25 -1.11
N ARG A 104 -5.63 -4.24 -1.36
CA ARG A 104 -4.20 -3.97 -1.56
C ARG A 104 -4.04 -3.08 -2.78
N ILE A 105 -3.57 -1.86 -2.53
CA ILE A 105 -3.47 -0.84 -3.57
C ILE A 105 -2.11 -0.79 -4.23
N GLY A 106 -1.13 -1.59 -3.81
CA GLY A 106 0.22 -1.55 -4.35
C GLY A 106 0.99 -2.85 -4.15
N ASN A 107 2.26 -2.79 -4.50
CA ASN A 107 3.22 -3.88 -4.33
C ASN A 107 3.45 -4.21 -2.85
N ASP A 108 4.00 -5.40 -2.62
CA ASP A 108 4.41 -5.80 -1.28
C ASP A 108 5.49 -4.86 -0.72
N VAL A 109 5.53 -4.73 0.59
CA VAL A 109 6.62 -4.06 1.30
C VAL A 109 7.66 -5.05 1.80
N SER A 110 8.84 -4.54 2.10
CA SER A 110 9.86 -5.26 2.85
C SER A 110 10.64 -4.28 3.73
N SER A 111 11.59 -4.77 4.49
CA SER A 111 12.54 -3.97 5.27
C SER A 111 13.60 -3.29 4.38
N ARG A 112 13.22 -2.86 3.17
CA ARG A 112 14.08 -2.19 2.19
C ARG A 112 13.38 -1.00 1.57
N TRP A 113 14.11 0.10 1.44
CA TRP A 113 13.63 1.27 0.72
C TRP A 113 13.34 0.98 -0.75
N SER A 114 14.31 0.41 -1.46
CA SER A 114 14.21 0.14 -2.89
C SER A 114 14.81 -1.22 -3.22
N ILE A 115 14.21 -1.88 -4.21
CA ILE A 115 14.71 -3.10 -4.84
C ILE A 115 14.49 -2.91 -6.32
N ALA A 116 15.56 -2.92 -7.11
CA ALA A 116 15.44 -2.84 -8.54
C ALA A 116 14.77 -4.12 -9.07
N HIS A 117 13.53 -4.00 -9.53
CA HIS A 117 12.86 -5.03 -10.32
C HIS A 117 12.73 -4.52 -11.75
N GLY A 118 13.42 -5.17 -12.69
CA GLY A 118 13.48 -4.72 -14.08
C GLY A 118 12.12 -4.69 -14.78
N ILE A 119 11.73 -3.52 -15.29
CA ILE A 119 11.65 -3.12 -16.72
C ILE A 119 12.09 -1.64 -16.71
N GLU A 120 12.89 -1.16 -17.67
CA GLU A 120 13.36 0.23 -17.69
C GLU A 120 12.20 1.25 -17.61
N GLY A 121 12.17 2.07 -16.56
CA GLY A 121 11.21 3.17 -16.40
C GLY A 121 10.56 3.26 -15.02
N TRP A 122 10.42 4.48 -14.51
CA TRP A 122 9.72 4.81 -13.26
C TRP A 122 8.21 4.44 -13.34
N PRO A 123 7.57 3.92 -12.27
CA PRO A 123 8.15 3.53 -10.98
C PRO A 123 8.66 2.08 -10.97
N ILE A 124 9.96 1.91 -10.68
CA ILE A 124 10.70 0.65 -10.67
C ILE A 124 10.62 0.02 -9.27
N GLY A 125 10.37 -1.28 -9.18
CA GLY A 125 10.57 -2.07 -7.95
C GLY A 125 9.36 -2.91 -7.51
N ASN A 126 9.63 -3.97 -6.77
CA ASN A 126 8.63 -4.79 -6.07
C ASN A 126 9.19 -5.15 -4.69
N CYS A 127 8.32 -5.51 -3.74
CA CYS A 127 8.70 -5.89 -2.39
C CYS A 127 9.57 -4.83 -1.68
N CYS A 128 9.19 -3.54 -1.73
CA CYS A 128 9.96 -2.45 -1.12
C CYS A 128 9.12 -1.21 -0.80
N ILE A 129 9.58 -0.38 0.15
CA ILE A 129 8.86 0.80 0.64
C ILE A 129 8.58 1.81 -0.48
N LYS A 130 9.57 2.16 -1.31
CA LYS A 130 9.41 3.16 -2.38
C LYS A 130 8.31 2.76 -3.37
N SER A 131 8.27 1.48 -3.75
CA SER A 131 7.26 0.97 -4.69
C SER A 131 5.85 0.99 -4.09
N ALA A 132 5.69 0.51 -2.86
CA ALA A 132 4.41 0.58 -2.14
C ALA A 132 3.96 2.03 -1.87
N ALA A 133 4.91 2.93 -1.55
CA ALA A 133 4.66 4.34 -1.29
C ALA A 133 4.09 5.06 -2.52
N ILE A 134 4.65 4.81 -3.70
CA ILE A 134 4.12 5.40 -4.94
C ILE A 134 2.65 4.98 -5.14
N HIS A 135 2.32 3.71 -4.96
CA HIS A 135 0.92 3.29 -5.07
C HIS A 135 0.03 3.91 -3.97
N THR A 136 0.53 3.99 -2.74
CA THR A 136 -0.18 4.60 -1.59
C THR A 136 -0.49 6.07 -1.85
N ILE A 137 0.50 6.82 -2.33
CA ILE A 137 0.37 8.24 -2.67
C ILE A 137 -0.62 8.42 -3.83
N TRP A 138 -0.61 7.56 -4.85
CA TRP A 138 -1.32 7.82 -6.11
C TRP A 138 -2.73 7.24 -6.10
N ARG A 139 -3.02 6.36 -5.15
CA ARG A 139 -4.33 5.73 -4.97
C ARG A 139 -5.00 6.17 -3.67
N HIS A 140 -4.43 7.12 -2.92
CA HIS A 140 -5.00 7.61 -1.65
C HIS A 140 -6.47 8.05 -1.79
N TRP A 141 -6.85 8.65 -2.92
CA TRP A 141 -8.22 9.11 -3.18
C TRP A 141 -9.28 7.99 -3.20
N MET A 142 -8.88 6.72 -3.31
CA MET A 142 -9.79 5.57 -3.23
C MET A 142 -10.23 5.25 -1.79
N GLN A 143 -9.49 5.75 -0.79
CA GLN A 143 -9.72 5.50 0.63
C GLN A 143 -11.11 5.97 1.05
N GLN A 144 -11.88 5.10 1.72
CA GLN A 144 -13.27 5.35 2.16
C GLN A 144 -14.27 5.65 1.03
N VAL A 145 -13.84 5.61 -0.24
CA VAL A 145 -14.70 5.86 -1.41
C VAL A 145 -15.06 4.53 -2.06
N TRP A 146 -14.06 3.69 -2.33
CA TRP A 146 -14.26 2.36 -2.95
C TRP A 146 -14.08 1.21 -1.96
N TRP A 147 -13.21 1.40 -0.97
CA TRP A 147 -12.78 0.43 0.04
C TRP A 147 -11.86 1.10 1.06
N GLN A 148 -11.39 0.34 2.05
CA GLN A 148 -10.18 0.66 2.80
C GLN A 148 -8.96 0.34 1.92
N ASN A 149 -8.15 1.36 1.63
CA ASN A 149 -6.86 1.19 1.00
C ASN A 149 -5.94 0.42 1.94
N ASP A 150 -5.38 -0.67 1.45
CA ASP A 150 -4.34 -1.42 2.13
C ASP A 150 -2.98 -1.11 1.46
N PRO A 151 -2.12 -0.31 2.12
CA PRO A 151 -0.77 0.02 1.63
C PRO A 151 0.23 -1.14 1.82
N ASP A 152 -0.24 -2.31 2.26
CA ASP A 152 0.54 -3.40 2.85
C ASP A 152 1.05 -3.06 4.27
N CYS A 153 1.84 -3.95 4.86
CA CYS A 153 2.20 -3.87 6.27
C CYS A 153 2.99 -2.58 6.62
N LEU A 154 2.76 -2.03 7.80
CA LEU A 154 3.59 -0.97 8.36
C LEU A 154 4.93 -1.58 8.82
N MET A 155 5.99 -1.32 8.07
CA MET A 155 7.35 -1.77 8.33
C MET A 155 8.19 -0.67 9.00
N VAL A 156 8.81 -0.98 10.15
CA VAL A 156 9.68 -0.03 10.90
C VAL A 156 10.98 -0.69 11.41
N GLY A 157 11.16 -1.98 11.18
CA GLY A 157 12.27 -2.75 11.75
C GLY A 157 13.63 -2.42 11.13
N ARG A 158 14.67 -2.40 11.96
CA ARG A 158 16.09 -2.25 11.55
C ARG A 158 16.71 -3.53 11.00
N LYS A 159 15.95 -4.63 10.99
CA LYS A 159 16.35 -5.93 10.49
C LYS A 159 15.15 -6.57 9.81
N GLY A 160 15.38 -7.20 8.67
CA GLY A 160 14.37 -8.03 8.02
C GLY A 160 14.14 -9.31 8.83
N SER A 161 12.92 -9.83 8.77
CA SER A 161 12.55 -11.06 9.48
C SER A 161 13.31 -12.28 8.92
N PRO A 162 13.54 -13.36 9.70
CA PRO A 162 14.17 -14.56 9.14
C PRO A 162 13.48 -15.10 7.87
N PRO A 163 12.13 -15.19 7.79
CA PRO A 163 11.44 -15.60 6.57
C PRO A 163 11.68 -14.66 5.39
N GLU A 164 11.67 -13.34 5.61
CA GLU A 164 11.96 -12.35 4.58
C GLU A 164 13.37 -12.52 4.03
N ARG A 165 14.37 -12.65 4.92
CA ARG A 165 15.77 -12.85 4.51
C ARG A 165 15.94 -14.11 3.68
N GLU A 166 15.24 -15.18 4.05
CA GLU A 166 15.29 -16.45 3.31
C GLU A 166 14.59 -16.35 1.94
N LEU A 167 13.44 -15.67 1.87
CA LEU A 167 12.75 -15.40 0.62
C LEU A 167 13.65 -14.61 -0.34
N PHE A 168 14.27 -13.53 0.14
CA PHE A 168 15.19 -12.72 -0.66
C PHE A 168 16.43 -13.51 -1.08
N ARG A 169 16.95 -14.35 -0.20
CA ARG A 169 18.09 -15.23 -0.51
C ARG A 169 17.76 -16.25 -1.58
N THR A 170 16.55 -16.81 -1.62
CA THR A 170 16.21 -17.95 -2.50
C THR A 170 15.49 -17.54 -3.78
N ALA A 171 14.47 -16.69 -3.68
CA ALA A 171 13.65 -16.29 -4.82
C ALA A 171 14.29 -15.18 -5.67
N PHE A 172 15.23 -14.44 -5.09
CA PHE A 172 15.88 -13.30 -5.75
C PHE A 172 17.41 -13.43 -5.85
N GLU A 173 17.97 -14.61 -5.50
CA GLU A 173 19.41 -14.92 -5.64
C GLU A 173 19.86 -14.74 -7.09
N GLY A 174 20.95 -13.99 -7.29
CA GLY A 174 21.54 -13.76 -8.61
C GLY A 174 20.71 -12.91 -9.58
N ARG A 175 19.47 -12.52 -9.23
CA ARG A 175 18.65 -11.68 -10.10
C ARG A 175 18.86 -10.19 -9.86
N TYR A 176 19.00 -9.69 -8.62
CA TYR A 176 19.08 -8.23 -8.36
C TYR A 176 19.77 -7.80 -7.04
N ALA A 177 20.77 -8.53 -6.53
CA ALA A 177 21.50 -8.09 -5.33
C ALA A 177 22.93 -8.65 -5.25
N THR A 178 23.93 -7.84 -5.60
CA THR A 178 25.20 -7.88 -4.86
C THR A 178 24.90 -7.28 -3.49
N GLU A 179 24.72 -8.15 -2.50
CA GLU A 179 24.42 -7.94 -1.06
C GLU A 179 24.06 -6.52 -0.57
N PRO A 180 22.82 -6.29 -0.08
CA PRO A 180 22.60 -5.15 0.82
C PRO A 180 21.65 -5.39 2.02
N PRO A 181 21.79 -4.55 3.07
CA PRO A 181 21.32 -4.81 4.44
C PRO A 181 19.80 -4.81 4.53
N TYR A 182 19.27 -5.81 5.23
CA TYR A 182 17.87 -5.79 5.65
C TYR A 182 17.70 -4.80 6.78
N GLY A 183 16.65 -3.99 6.74
CA GLY A 183 16.35 -2.99 7.76
C GLY A 183 16.16 -1.60 7.19
N LEU A 184 15.22 -0.88 7.78
CA LEU A 184 14.96 0.51 7.44
C LEU A 184 15.80 1.44 8.33
N SER A 185 16.33 2.50 7.73
CA SER A 185 16.90 3.62 8.47
C SER A 185 15.83 4.34 9.30
N GLU A 186 16.22 5.32 10.13
CA GLU A 186 15.25 6.14 10.86
C GLU A 186 14.34 6.91 9.91
N GLU A 187 14.91 7.48 8.85
CA GLU A 187 14.17 8.27 7.87
C GLU A 187 13.22 7.41 7.04
N GLU A 188 13.63 6.22 6.59
CA GLU A 188 12.79 5.35 5.75
C GLU A 188 11.58 4.77 6.51
N ALA A 189 11.78 4.34 7.75
CA ALA A 189 10.70 3.87 8.60
C ALA A 189 9.82 5.03 9.08
N GLY A 190 10.41 6.20 9.35
CA GLY A 190 9.67 7.42 9.65
C GLY A 190 8.86 7.92 8.45
N PHE A 191 9.39 7.79 7.23
CA PHE A 191 8.68 8.06 5.98
C PHE A 191 7.44 7.18 5.89
N TRP A 192 7.64 5.85 6.03
CA TRP A 192 6.55 4.89 5.82
C TRP A 192 5.45 5.04 6.86
N THR A 193 5.83 5.20 8.14
CA THR A 193 4.90 5.46 9.24
C THR A 193 4.05 6.69 9.00
N ARG A 194 4.67 7.80 8.59
CA ARG A 194 3.95 9.05 8.32
C ARG A 194 3.04 8.93 7.10
N LEU A 195 3.45 8.24 6.05
CA LEU A 195 2.64 8.09 4.83
C LEU A 195 1.41 7.21 5.07
N VAL A 196 1.60 6.05 5.72
CA VAL A 196 0.51 5.14 6.10
C VAL A 196 -0.48 5.87 7.02
N TRP A 197 0.03 6.57 8.03
CA TRP A 197 -0.83 7.36 8.91
C TRP A 197 -1.57 8.48 8.15
N LEU A 198 -0.85 9.30 7.39
CA LEU A 198 -1.42 10.46 6.68
C LEU A 198 -2.53 10.07 5.71
N THR A 199 -2.39 8.94 5.01
CA THR A 199 -3.38 8.50 4.03
C THR A 199 -4.59 7.81 4.65
N GLY A 200 -4.54 7.47 5.95
CA GLY A 200 -5.69 7.03 6.73
C GLY A 200 -6.27 5.66 6.34
N GLY A 201 -5.51 4.86 5.59
CA GLY A 201 -5.88 3.51 5.14
C GLY A 201 -5.78 2.44 6.24
N MET A 202 -5.85 1.18 5.83
CA MET A 202 -5.56 0.05 6.70
C MET A 202 -4.14 0.17 7.26
N THR A 203 -3.97 -0.19 8.52
CA THR A 203 -2.67 -0.23 9.19
C THR A 203 -2.51 -1.62 9.78
N LEU A 204 -1.55 -2.38 9.26
CA LEU A 204 -1.29 -3.76 9.64
C LEU A 204 0.15 -3.89 10.13
N PHE A 205 0.37 -4.42 11.33
CA PHE A 205 1.72 -4.65 11.85
C PHE A 205 2.17 -6.07 11.51
N SER A 206 3.40 -6.23 11.01
CA SER A 206 3.96 -7.53 10.63
C SER A 206 5.24 -7.91 11.39
N HIS A 207 5.71 -7.06 12.32
CA HIS A 207 6.87 -7.38 13.15
C HIS A 207 6.53 -8.39 14.24
N ASP A 208 7.54 -9.15 14.64
CA ASP A 208 7.57 -9.72 15.97
C ASP A 208 7.72 -8.58 16.99
N LEU A 209 6.60 -8.17 17.59
CA LEU A 209 6.54 -7.05 18.53
C LEU A 209 7.39 -7.29 19.79
N LEU A 210 7.69 -8.54 20.13
CA LEU A 210 8.54 -8.86 21.30
C LEU A 210 10.02 -8.61 21.02
N CYS A 211 10.42 -8.62 19.75
CA CYS A 211 11.80 -8.42 19.31
C CYS A 211 12.05 -7.02 18.70
N LEU A 212 11.02 -6.16 18.67
CA LEU A 212 11.12 -4.84 18.07
C LEU A 212 11.77 -3.85 19.05
N ASP A 213 12.70 -3.04 18.55
CA ASP A 213 13.35 -2.01 19.38
C ASP A 213 12.31 -1.05 19.97
N SER A 214 12.50 -0.63 21.23
CA SER A 214 11.50 0.16 21.96
C SER A 214 11.09 1.48 21.28
N ASP A 215 11.99 2.10 20.52
CA ASP A 215 11.73 3.32 19.78
C ASP A 215 10.96 3.05 18.47
N ARG A 216 11.17 1.90 17.84
CA ARG A 216 10.34 1.41 16.72
C ARG A 216 8.95 0.99 17.18
N MET A 217 8.82 0.43 18.39
CA MET A 217 7.51 0.18 19.00
C MET A 217 6.73 1.48 19.21
N LYS A 218 7.37 2.53 19.74
CA LYS A 218 6.76 3.87 19.86
C LYS A 218 6.34 4.45 18.50
N MET A 219 7.09 4.15 17.44
CA MET A 219 6.72 4.54 16.08
C MET A 219 5.45 3.84 15.61
N LEU A 220 5.28 2.54 15.90
CA LEU A 220 4.01 1.83 15.64
C LEU A 220 2.86 2.43 16.48
N GLU A 221 3.08 2.72 17.76
CA GLU A 221 2.07 3.33 18.63
C GLU A 221 1.63 4.71 18.13
N SER A 222 2.55 5.47 17.53
CA SER A 222 2.30 6.84 17.05
C SER A 222 1.24 6.92 15.95
N VAL A 223 0.92 5.82 15.27
CA VAL A 223 -0.14 5.79 14.24
C VAL A 223 -1.54 5.88 14.84
N PHE A 224 -1.68 5.76 16.16
CA PHE A 224 -2.95 5.92 16.85
C PHE A 224 -3.11 7.34 17.46
N PRO A 225 -4.33 7.93 17.41
CA PRO A 225 -5.46 7.48 16.60
C PRO A 225 -5.15 7.57 15.11
N LEU A 226 -5.84 6.75 14.31
CA LEU A 226 -5.72 6.77 12.85
C LEU A 226 -6.13 8.15 12.32
N ASN A 227 -5.54 8.57 11.21
CA ASN A 227 -5.94 9.81 10.58
C ASN A 227 -7.32 9.67 9.91
N GLU A 228 -8.28 10.47 10.35
CA GLU A 228 -9.61 10.58 9.74
C GLU A 228 -9.76 11.83 8.86
N ILE A 229 -8.74 12.68 8.79
CA ILE A 229 -8.76 13.91 7.99
C ILE A 229 -8.41 13.57 6.54
N PRO A 230 -9.31 13.77 5.57
CA PRO A 230 -9.02 13.50 4.16
C PRO A 230 -7.90 14.40 3.65
N VAL A 231 -6.97 13.81 2.89
CA VAL A 231 -5.84 14.50 2.27
C VAL A 231 -5.88 14.41 0.76
N ALA A 232 -5.24 15.37 0.09
CA ALA A 232 -5.02 15.40 -1.35
C ALA A 232 -3.56 15.67 -1.65
N VAL A 233 -3.04 15.00 -2.68
CA VAL A 233 -1.75 15.33 -3.30
C VAL A 233 -1.90 16.61 -4.11
N LEU A 234 -0.99 17.57 -3.93
CA LEU A 234 -1.05 18.90 -4.55
C LEU A 234 -0.45 18.95 -5.94
N ASP A 235 0.74 18.37 -6.13
CA ASP A 235 1.55 18.55 -7.32
C ASP A 235 1.88 17.20 -7.96
N TRP A 236 0.88 16.60 -8.58
CA TRP A 236 1.08 15.37 -9.34
C TRP A 236 2.12 15.60 -10.45
N TYR A 237 3.18 14.78 -10.46
CA TYR A 237 4.21 14.73 -11.50
C TYR A 237 5.06 15.98 -11.73
N VAL A 238 4.97 17.02 -10.88
CA VAL A 238 5.79 18.23 -11.05
C VAL A 238 7.25 17.93 -10.69
N ASP A 239 7.45 17.26 -9.57
CA ASP A 239 8.74 16.76 -9.11
C ASP A 239 8.60 15.25 -8.85
N PRO A 240 9.40 14.40 -9.51
CA PRO A 240 9.31 12.96 -9.32
C PRO A 240 9.83 12.49 -7.94
N ASP A 241 10.61 13.33 -7.25
CA ASP A 241 11.21 13.02 -5.96
C ASP A 241 10.48 13.71 -4.79
N LEU A 242 9.85 14.88 -5.00
CA LEU A 242 9.10 15.58 -3.94
C LEU A 242 7.59 15.42 -4.08
N VAL A 243 6.95 14.84 -3.08
CA VAL A 243 5.49 14.72 -3.00
C VAL A 243 4.93 15.62 -1.90
N LEU A 244 3.93 16.42 -2.26
CA LEU A 244 3.23 17.34 -1.38
C LEU A 244 1.80 16.90 -1.12
N PHE A 245 1.40 16.89 0.14
CA PHE A 245 0.03 16.66 0.61
C PHE A 245 -0.50 17.87 1.37
N LYS A 246 -1.81 18.06 1.29
CA LYS A 246 -2.57 18.83 2.27
C LYS A 246 -3.88 18.15 2.63
N SER A 247 -4.45 18.49 3.78
CA SER A 247 -5.86 18.16 4.05
C SER A 247 -6.81 18.94 3.13
N VAL A 248 -7.92 18.30 2.74
CA VAL A 248 -8.81 18.79 1.67
C VAL A 248 -9.62 20.03 2.08
N SER A 249 -10.24 20.00 3.26
CA SER A 249 -11.26 20.99 3.67
C SER A 249 -10.65 22.27 4.24
N ASP A 250 -9.65 22.12 5.09
CA ASP A 250 -8.90 23.17 5.75
C ASP A 250 -7.48 22.67 5.91
N THR A 251 -6.47 23.51 5.68
CA THR A 251 -5.05 23.11 5.71
C THR A 251 -4.60 22.85 7.15
N ARG A 252 -5.15 21.81 7.78
CA ARG A 252 -4.81 21.22 9.06
C ARG A 252 -3.58 20.32 8.95
N LEU A 253 -3.43 19.62 7.84
CA LEU A 253 -2.30 18.74 7.59
C LEU A 253 -1.51 19.26 6.41
N ILE A 254 -0.19 19.32 6.55
CA ILE A 254 0.76 19.48 5.45
C ILE A 254 1.74 18.31 5.52
N GLY A 255 1.90 17.57 4.42
CA GLY A 255 2.82 16.44 4.33
C GLY A 255 3.81 16.62 3.18
N LEU A 256 5.10 16.46 3.45
CA LEU A 256 6.16 16.50 2.45
C LEU A 256 6.95 15.18 2.49
N PHE A 257 7.19 14.59 1.33
CA PHE A 257 7.87 13.29 1.20
C PHE A 257 8.93 13.35 0.09
N ASN A 258 10.17 13.00 0.45
CA ASN A 258 11.30 12.88 -0.47
C ASN A 258 11.50 11.40 -0.85
N LEU A 259 11.15 11.05 -2.07
CA LEU A 259 11.34 9.75 -2.69
C LEU A 259 12.74 9.57 -3.30
N GLY A 260 13.52 10.64 -3.42
CA GLY A 260 14.81 10.69 -4.09
C GLY A 260 16.00 10.37 -3.18
N ASP A 261 17.16 10.22 -3.81
CA ASP A 261 18.43 9.86 -3.16
C ASP A 261 19.23 11.08 -2.69
N GLN A 262 18.69 12.29 -2.83
CA GLN A 262 19.34 13.57 -2.50
C GLN A 262 18.56 14.33 -1.43
N THR A 263 19.27 15.09 -0.59
CA THR A 263 18.63 16.02 0.36
C THR A 263 17.94 17.15 -0.39
N LEU A 264 16.69 17.45 -0.04
CA LEU A 264 15.92 18.56 -0.60
C LEU A 264 15.85 19.73 0.38
N LEU A 265 15.73 20.95 -0.16
CA LEU A 265 15.46 22.19 0.57
C LEU A 265 14.19 22.80 -0.01
N PRO A 266 12.99 22.31 0.40
CA PRO A 266 11.76 22.68 -0.28
C PRO A 266 11.37 24.13 0.01
N GLU A 267 11.33 24.92 -1.04
CA GLU A 267 10.71 26.23 -1.07
C GLU A 267 9.44 26.15 -1.93
N ILE A 268 8.27 26.29 -1.30
CA ILE A 268 6.98 26.04 -1.95
C ILE A 268 6.09 27.28 -1.83
N PRO A 269 5.52 27.80 -2.93
CA PRO A 269 4.60 28.93 -2.88
C PRO A 269 3.40 28.65 -1.95
N SER A 270 3.12 29.57 -1.02
CA SER A 270 2.09 29.38 0.01
C SER A 270 0.68 29.18 -0.56
N HIS A 271 0.41 29.80 -1.72
CA HIS A 271 -0.85 29.65 -2.44
C HIS A 271 -1.18 28.19 -2.82
N LYS A 272 -0.19 27.29 -2.96
CA LYS A 272 -0.43 25.85 -3.19
C LYS A 272 -1.16 25.19 -2.01
N PHE A 273 -0.89 25.67 -0.80
CA PHE A 273 -1.54 25.21 0.42
C PHE A 273 -2.85 25.95 0.71
N GLY A 274 -3.14 27.05 0.00
CA GLY A 274 -4.34 27.87 0.20
C GLY A 274 -4.38 28.61 1.53
N VAL A 275 -3.22 28.90 2.12
CA VAL A 275 -3.07 29.65 3.38
C VAL A 275 -1.88 30.60 3.29
N GLU A 276 -1.96 31.76 3.96
CA GLU A 276 -0.85 32.73 4.04
C GLU A 276 0.15 32.42 5.15
N SER A 277 -0.27 31.61 6.13
CA SER A 277 0.58 31.14 7.23
C SER A 277 0.11 29.78 7.74
N PHE A 278 1.06 29.05 8.34
CA PHE A 278 0.82 27.75 8.95
C PHE A 278 1.72 27.59 10.18
N CYS A 279 1.15 27.14 11.29
CA CYS A 279 1.90 26.72 12.48
C CYS A 279 1.41 25.33 12.88
N GLY A 280 2.33 24.38 13.01
CA GLY A 280 1.98 22.99 13.32
C GLY A 280 3.11 22.21 13.95
N LYS A 281 2.78 21.07 14.53
CA LYS A 281 3.73 20.13 15.13
C LYS A 281 3.97 18.94 14.21
N GLU A 282 5.22 18.56 14.04
CA GLU A 282 5.61 17.37 13.29
C GLU A 282 5.11 16.11 14.00
N LYS A 283 4.52 15.19 13.25
CA LYS A 283 3.76 14.02 13.75
C LYS A 283 4.59 13.10 14.66
N LEU A 284 5.87 12.87 14.37
CA LEU A 284 6.70 11.95 15.17
C LEU A 284 7.66 12.71 16.10
N SER A 285 8.32 13.77 15.64
CA SER A 285 9.29 14.51 16.46
C SER A 285 8.64 15.50 17.43
N GLY A 286 7.41 15.96 17.13
CA GLY A 286 6.73 17.01 17.88
C GLY A 286 7.31 18.41 17.66
N GLU A 287 8.33 18.56 16.80
CA GLU A 287 8.95 19.84 16.48
C GLU A 287 7.94 20.79 15.86
N VAL A 288 7.96 22.04 16.30
CA VAL A 288 7.07 23.09 15.78
C VAL A 288 7.65 23.64 14.49
N LEU A 289 6.79 23.78 13.48
CA LEU A 289 7.07 24.47 12.24
C LEU A 289 6.17 25.70 12.14
N GLU A 290 6.77 26.85 11.85
CA GLU A 290 6.08 28.10 11.57
C GLU A 290 6.43 28.57 10.16
N LEU A 291 5.41 28.79 9.33
CA LEU A 291 5.51 29.22 7.94
C LEU A 291 4.66 30.48 7.76
N SER A 292 5.18 31.45 7.01
CA SER A 292 4.44 32.67 6.66
C SER A 292 4.99 33.29 5.37
N GLY A 293 4.18 34.13 4.73
CA GLY A 293 4.54 34.86 3.51
C GLY A 293 4.14 34.13 2.23
N ASP A 294 4.59 34.67 1.09
CA ASP A 294 4.21 34.16 -0.24
C ASP A 294 4.93 32.86 -0.61
N SER A 295 6.03 32.54 0.08
CA SER A 295 6.86 31.36 -0.14
C SER A 295 7.16 30.68 1.20
N PHE A 296 6.73 29.43 1.36
CA PHE A 296 6.96 28.63 2.55
C PHE A 296 8.31 27.92 2.46
N GLN A 297 9.17 28.22 3.45
CA GLN A 297 10.48 27.62 3.62
C GLN A 297 10.39 26.44 4.57
N PHE A 298 10.44 25.22 4.03
CA PHE A 298 10.40 24.01 4.84
C PHE A 298 11.81 23.62 5.33
N PRO A 299 11.91 22.88 6.45
CA PRO A 299 13.17 22.25 6.84
C PRO A 299 13.71 21.34 5.74
N TYR A 300 15.02 21.11 5.75
CA TYR A 300 15.63 20.15 4.82
C TYR A 300 14.99 18.76 4.97
N LEU A 301 14.84 18.06 3.85
CA LEU A 301 14.35 16.69 3.79
C LEU A 301 15.49 15.78 3.34
N PRO A 302 16.07 14.96 4.24
CA PRO A 302 17.04 13.94 3.85
C PRO A 302 16.50 13.02 2.74
N PRO A 303 17.36 12.25 2.06
CA PRO A 303 16.91 11.16 1.20
C PRO A 303 15.94 10.24 1.94
N HIS A 304 14.92 9.76 1.23
CA HIS A 304 13.98 8.74 1.70
C HIS A 304 13.20 9.14 2.97
N SER A 305 12.98 10.43 3.16
CA SER A 305 12.37 10.98 4.37
C SER A 305 11.00 11.59 4.12
N GLY A 306 10.16 11.58 5.15
CA GLY A 306 8.85 12.24 5.13
C GLY A 306 8.63 13.04 6.39
N ARG A 307 7.89 14.13 6.29
CA ARG A 307 7.45 14.96 7.42
C ARG A 307 5.99 15.30 7.26
N VAL A 308 5.25 15.25 8.37
CA VAL A 308 3.83 15.59 8.39
C VAL A 308 3.60 16.51 9.56
N TRP A 309 3.12 17.71 9.29
CA TRP A 309 2.80 18.68 10.32
C TRP A 309 1.29 18.77 10.51
N ILE A 310 0.87 18.70 11.77
CA ILE A 310 -0.50 18.88 12.21
C ILE A 310 -0.63 20.29 12.76
N ARG A 311 -1.52 21.09 12.18
CA ARG A 311 -1.78 22.45 12.59
C ARG A 311 -2.07 22.48 14.08
N SER A 312 -1.39 23.36 14.80
CA SER A 312 -1.76 23.65 16.17
C SER A 312 -3.05 24.46 16.10
N ASP A 313 -4.15 23.94 16.64
CA ASP A 313 -5.30 24.78 16.94
C ASP A 313 -4.79 25.81 17.95
N ASN A 314 -4.57 27.04 17.51
CA ASN A 314 -4.61 28.15 18.43
C ASN A 314 -6.04 28.13 18.98
N GLY A 315 -6.20 27.78 20.26
CA GLY A 315 -7.49 27.68 20.92
C GLY A 315 -8.34 28.93 20.79
#